data_AF-A0A3D9BXZ6-F1
#
_entry.id   AF-A0A3D9BXZ6-F1
#
_cell.length_a   1.000
_cell.length_b   1.000
_cell.length_c   1.000
_cell.angle_alpha   90.00
_cell.angle_beta   90.00
_cell.angle_gamma   90.00
#
_symmetry.space_group_name_H-M   'P 1'
#
loop_
_entity.id
_entity.type
_entity.pdbx_description
1 polymer ?
#
loop_
_entity_poly.entity_id
_entity_poly.type
_entity_poly.pdbx_seq_one_letter_code
_entity_poly.pdbx_strand_id
1 'polypeptide(L)'
;MGSETIEDQETRAAAPFARLEVAESVFEIAEADAEGGLAFRPAGCDAAWERLDAGREAGWRAIGAEILERTRDALLDFVRMHLIRLEGAPEGDGPFEYDLFGFRWGYRDVSAAGIELRLPGRDWAPANLEEAEPPLAGRERAIDALLRAHPEVALIFAEEVHAWAVRLAAGARVRPAL
;
A
#
# COMPACT_ATOMS: atom_id res chain seq x y z
N MET A 1 -6.40 -29.31 -35.62
CA MET A 1 -5.29 -28.75 -34.83
C MET A 1 -5.62 -27.28 -34.65
N GLY A 2 -6.52 -26.89 -33.76
CA GLY A 2 -6.53 -27.20 -32.34
C GLY A 2 -5.97 -25.99 -31.61
N SER A 3 -6.60 -24.82 -31.81
CA SER A 3 -6.27 -23.60 -31.08
C SER A 3 -6.92 -23.72 -29.71
N GLU A 4 -6.16 -24.20 -28.72
CA GLU A 4 -6.54 -24.09 -27.32
C GLU A 4 -6.46 -22.62 -26.94
N THR A 5 -7.62 -21.97 -26.97
CA THR A 5 -7.90 -20.75 -26.24
C THR A 5 -7.57 -21.06 -24.78
N ILE A 6 -6.59 -20.34 -24.21
CA ILE A 6 -6.37 -20.30 -22.77
C ILE A 6 -7.58 -19.55 -22.22
N GLU A 7 -8.65 -20.29 -21.95
CA GLU A 7 -9.83 -19.80 -21.26
C GLU A 7 -9.39 -19.26 -19.91
N ASP A 8 -9.87 -18.05 -19.59
CA ASP A 8 -9.94 -17.52 -18.23
C ASP A 8 -10.31 -18.67 -17.28
N GLN A 9 -9.34 -19.12 -16.48
CA GLN A 9 -9.66 -19.93 -15.32
C GLN A 9 -10.43 -19.01 -14.37
N GLU A 10 -11.74 -18.93 -14.55
CA GLU A 10 -12.66 -18.41 -13.55
C GLU A 10 -12.21 -18.99 -12.21
N THR A 11 -11.76 -18.12 -11.29
CA THR A 11 -11.48 -18.50 -9.92
C THR A 11 -12.77 -19.12 -9.38
N ARG A 12 -12.85 -20.45 -9.41
CA ARG A 12 -13.98 -21.21 -8.90
C ARG A 12 -13.81 -21.30 -7.39
N ALA A 13 -13.80 -20.14 -6.74
CA ALA A 13 -13.53 -20.05 -5.32
C ALA A 13 -14.60 -20.83 -4.57
N ALA A 14 -14.13 -21.83 -3.82
CA ALA A 14 -14.94 -22.61 -2.93
C ALA A 14 -15.59 -21.71 -1.85
N ALA A 15 -16.55 -22.28 -1.10
CA ALA A 15 -17.04 -21.65 0.11
C ALA A 15 -15.85 -21.23 1.00
N PRO A 16 -15.90 -20.03 1.63
CA PRO A 16 -14.82 -19.60 2.51
C PRO A 16 -14.60 -20.65 3.59
N PHE A 17 -13.34 -20.96 3.89
CA PHE A 17 -12.98 -21.86 4.99
C PHE A 17 -12.40 -21.11 6.19
N ALA A 18 -11.91 -19.89 5.98
CA ALA A 18 -11.37 -19.06 7.05
C ALA A 18 -11.76 -17.59 6.89
N ARG A 19 -11.73 -16.89 8.03
CA ARG A 19 -11.80 -15.43 8.15
C ARG A 19 -10.51 -14.92 8.76
N LEU A 20 -9.91 -13.94 8.10
CA LEU A 20 -8.69 -13.26 8.50
C LEU A 20 -9.02 -11.82 8.88
N GLU A 21 -8.83 -11.47 10.15
CA GLU A 21 -8.91 -10.10 10.65
C GLU A 21 -7.48 -9.56 10.75
N VAL A 22 -7.17 -8.51 9.99
CA VAL A 22 -5.85 -7.86 9.96
C VAL A 22 -6.02 -6.35 9.92
N ALA A 23 -5.29 -5.64 10.80
CA ALA A 23 -5.52 -4.23 11.10
C ALA A 23 -7.00 -3.96 11.45
N GLU A 24 -7.71 -3.17 10.64
CA GLU A 24 -9.13 -2.81 10.82
C GLU A 24 -10.04 -3.51 9.80
N SER A 25 -9.50 -4.46 9.03
CA SER A 25 -10.18 -5.11 7.91
C SER A 25 -10.38 -6.59 8.17
N VAL A 26 -11.48 -7.14 7.63
CA VAL A 26 -11.82 -8.55 7.72
C VAL A 26 -11.96 -9.11 6.32
N PHE A 27 -11.29 -10.22 6.07
CA PHE A 27 -11.26 -10.91 4.78
C PHE A 27 -11.74 -12.35 4.94
N GLU A 28 -12.37 -12.87 3.89
CA GLU A 28 -12.68 -14.28 3.74
C GLU A 28 -11.61 -14.94 2.88
N ILE A 29 -11.26 -16.19 3.20
CA ILE A 29 -10.24 -16.98 2.51
C ILE A 29 -10.86 -18.28 2.00
N ALA A 30 -10.61 -18.61 0.74
CA ALA A 30 -11.07 -19.81 0.06
C ALA A 30 -9.94 -20.53 -0.67
N GLU A 31 -10.17 -21.78 -1.05
CA GLU A 31 -9.33 -22.47 -2.04
C GLU A 31 -9.64 -21.91 -3.43
N ALA A 32 -8.59 -21.54 -4.16
CA ALA A 32 -8.67 -21.02 -5.52
C ALA A 32 -8.70 -22.16 -6.56
N ASP A 33 -8.00 -23.26 -6.27
CA ASP A 33 -7.83 -24.41 -7.16
C ASP A 33 -7.56 -25.71 -6.39
N ALA A 34 -7.51 -26.84 -7.10
CA ALA A 34 -7.33 -28.17 -6.52
C ALA A 34 -5.90 -28.42 -6.01
N GLU A 35 -4.95 -27.61 -6.48
CA GLU A 35 -3.54 -27.64 -6.12
C GLU A 35 -3.26 -26.92 -4.78
N GLY A 36 -4.30 -26.34 -4.17
CA GLY A 36 -4.22 -25.70 -2.85
C GLY A 36 -3.82 -24.22 -2.91
N GLY A 37 -3.96 -23.59 -4.07
CA GLY A 37 -3.92 -22.14 -4.20
C GLY A 37 -4.97 -21.47 -3.32
N LEU A 38 -4.68 -20.28 -2.83
CA LEU A 38 -5.58 -19.52 -1.97
C LEU A 38 -6.14 -18.32 -2.71
N ALA A 39 -7.36 -17.92 -2.34
CA ALA A 39 -7.95 -16.66 -2.76
C ALA A 39 -8.55 -15.94 -1.57
N PHE A 40 -8.67 -14.63 -1.68
CA PHE A 40 -9.28 -13.79 -0.66
C PHE A 40 -10.31 -12.82 -1.26
N ARG A 41 -11.17 -12.29 -0.40
CA ARG A 41 -12.04 -11.13 -0.68
C ARG A 41 -12.41 -10.42 0.63
N PRO A 42 -12.86 -9.15 0.60
CA PRO A 42 -13.41 -8.52 1.80
C PRO A 42 -14.62 -9.29 2.33
N ALA A 43 -14.71 -9.45 3.65
CA ALA A 43 -15.78 -10.24 4.26
C ALA A 43 -17.14 -9.54 4.14
N GLY A 44 -18.20 -10.33 3.87
CA GLY A 44 -19.57 -9.84 3.83
C GLY A 44 -19.93 -9.00 2.59
N CYS A 45 -19.10 -9.05 1.54
CA CYS A 45 -19.41 -8.44 0.26
C CYS A 45 -19.35 -9.47 -0.88
N ASP A 46 -20.07 -9.19 -1.97
CA ASP A 46 -20.09 -10.01 -3.18
C ASP A 46 -18.96 -9.62 -4.16
N ALA A 47 -17.82 -9.18 -3.63
CA ALA A 47 -16.64 -8.91 -4.44
C ALA A 47 -16.09 -10.20 -5.08
N ALA A 48 -15.43 -10.04 -6.23
CA ALA A 48 -14.71 -11.12 -6.88
C ALA A 48 -13.58 -11.64 -5.97
N TRP A 49 -13.29 -12.93 -6.10
CA TRP A 49 -12.17 -13.55 -5.40
C TRP A 49 -10.85 -13.22 -6.09
N GLU A 50 -9.89 -12.75 -5.29
CA GLU A 50 -8.55 -12.42 -5.75
C GLU A 50 -7.58 -13.53 -5.34
N ARG A 51 -6.85 -14.09 -6.31
CA ARG A 51 -5.89 -15.17 -6.08
C ARG A 51 -4.66 -14.64 -5.33
N LEU A 52 -4.23 -15.35 -4.30
CA LEU A 52 -2.99 -15.08 -3.57
C LEU A 52 -1.80 -15.80 -4.22
N ASP A 53 -0.64 -15.15 -4.16
CA ASP A 53 0.65 -15.76 -4.48
C ASP A 53 1.16 -16.61 -3.31
N ALA A 54 0.88 -16.19 -2.07
CA ALA A 54 1.20 -16.93 -0.87
C ALA A 54 0.30 -18.18 -0.73
N GLY A 55 0.95 -19.35 -0.75
CA GLY A 55 0.31 -20.62 -0.40
C GLY A 55 0.18 -20.84 1.11
N ARG A 56 -0.53 -21.91 1.49
CA ARG A 56 -0.73 -22.31 2.91
C ARG A 56 0.59 -22.43 3.69
N GLU A 57 1.62 -22.97 3.06
CA GLU A 57 2.95 -23.19 3.66
C GLU A 57 3.67 -21.88 4.04
N ALA A 58 3.32 -20.75 3.39
CA ALA A 58 3.88 -19.45 3.75
C ALA A 58 3.34 -18.94 5.10
N GLY A 59 2.22 -19.50 5.57
CA GLY A 59 1.59 -19.16 6.83
C GLY A 59 0.78 -17.85 6.80
N TRP A 60 -0.06 -17.69 7.82
CA TRP A 60 -1.04 -16.59 7.90
C TRP A 60 -0.44 -15.18 7.92
N ARG A 61 0.80 -15.03 8.36
CA ARG A 61 1.48 -13.73 8.36
C ARG A 61 1.83 -13.27 6.95
N ALA A 62 2.34 -14.17 6.11
CA ALA A 62 2.65 -13.87 4.72
C ALA A 62 1.37 -13.58 3.93
N ILE A 63 0.34 -14.43 4.13
CA ILE A 63 -0.99 -14.22 3.54
C ILE A 63 -1.57 -12.86 3.94
N GLY A 64 -1.53 -12.50 5.22
CA GLY A 64 -2.02 -11.21 5.70
C GLY A 64 -1.24 -10.02 5.16
N ALA A 65 0.08 -10.13 5.02
CA ALA A 65 0.92 -9.07 4.45
C ALA A 65 0.57 -8.82 2.97
N GLU A 66 0.45 -9.89 2.18
CA GLU A 66 0.07 -9.79 0.77
C GLU A 66 -1.32 -9.15 0.60
N ILE A 67 -2.30 -9.54 1.43
CA ILE A 67 -3.63 -8.92 1.40
C ILE A 67 -3.55 -7.43 1.74
N LEU A 68 -2.76 -7.03 2.75
CA LEU A 68 -2.58 -5.62 3.10
C LEU A 68 -1.97 -4.82 1.93
N GLU A 69 -0.95 -5.36 1.27
CA GLU A 69 -0.28 -4.72 0.14
C GLU A 69 -1.17 -4.57 -1.09
N ARG A 70 -2.12 -5.50 -1.29
CA ARG A 70 -3.06 -5.47 -2.43
C ARG A 70 -4.30 -4.61 -2.18
N THR A 71 -4.76 -4.52 -0.93
CA THR A 71 -6.03 -3.88 -0.59
C THR A 71 -5.90 -2.47 -0.04
N ARG A 72 -4.71 -2.10 0.44
CA ARG A 72 -4.41 -0.77 0.96
C ARG A 72 -3.32 -0.14 0.14
N ASP A 73 -3.26 1.19 0.16
CA ASP A 73 -2.06 1.89 -0.26
C ASP A 73 -0.99 1.71 0.84
N ALA A 74 -0.35 0.54 0.85
CA ALA A 74 0.59 0.14 1.88
C ALA A 74 1.80 1.09 1.92
N LEU A 75 2.21 1.64 0.78
CA LEU A 75 3.26 2.65 0.72
C LEU A 75 2.81 3.94 1.40
N LEU A 76 1.62 4.46 1.06
CA LEU A 76 1.09 5.68 1.69
C LEU A 76 0.94 5.51 3.20
N ASP A 77 0.36 4.40 3.65
CA ASP A 77 0.19 4.12 5.08
C ASP A 77 1.55 3.97 5.78
N PHE A 78 2.52 3.30 5.15
CA PHE A 78 3.89 3.19 5.64
C PHE A 78 4.55 4.57 5.78
N VAL A 79 4.50 5.42 4.75
CA VAL A 79 5.04 6.78 4.79
C VAL A 79 4.34 7.59 5.88
N ARG A 80 3.01 7.53 5.95
CA ARG A 80 2.23 8.25 6.97
C ARG A 80 2.57 7.84 8.39
N MET A 81 2.98 6.60 8.64
CA MET A 81 3.35 6.18 9.99
C MET A 81 4.79 6.54 10.37
N HIS A 82 5.71 6.55 9.40
CA HIS A 82 7.15 6.67 9.68
C HIS A 82 7.79 8.00 9.27
N LEU A 83 7.08 8.86 8.53
CA LEU A 83 7.62 10.15 8.10
C LEU A 83 7.77 11.10 9.29
N ILE A 84 9.00 11.54 9.53
CA ILE A 84 9.38 12.48 10.58
C ILE A 84 9.64 13.84 9.94
N ARG A 85 9.08 14.92 10.51
CA ARG A 85 9.48 16.28 10.14
C ARG A 85 10.73 16.68 10.92
N LEU A 86 11.80 17.01 10.21
CA LEU A 86 13.05 17.52 10.77
C LEU A 86 13.03 19.05 10.91
N GLU A 87 12.54 19.75 9.89
CA GLU A 87 12.53 21.22 9.84
C GLU A 87 11.20 21.78 9.31
N GLY A 88 10.95 23.05 9.59
CA GLY A 88 9.75 23.79 9.17
C GLY A 88 8.66 23.86 10.23
N ALA A 89 8.00 25.02 10.34
CA ALA A 89 6.89 25.22 11.27
C ALA A 89 5.62 24.55 10.73
N PRO A 90 4.88 23.76 11.52
CA PRO A 90 3.73 22.98 11.07
C PRO A 90 2.66 23.76 10.29
N GLU A 91 2.55 25.06 10.55
CA GLU A 91 1.53 25.96 10.01
C GLU A 91 2.06 26.88 8.90
N GLY A 92 3.32 26.71 8.48
CA GLY A 92 3.95 27.54 7.44
C GLY A 92 3.89 26.93 6.03
N ASP A 93 4.37 27.69 5.04
CA ASP A 93 4.45 27.27 3.63
C ASP A 93 5.80 26.58 3.28
N GLY A 94 6.62 26.34 4.30
CA GLY A 94 7.95 25.75 4.18
C GLY A 94 9.10 26.78 4.08
N PRO A 95 10.33 26.31 3.76
CA PRO A 95 10.65 24.93 3.44
C PRO A 95 10.51 24.00 4.65
N PHE A 96 10.04 22.80 4.36
CA PHE A 96 9.97 21.67 5.27
C PHE A 96 11.05 20.67 4.90
N GLU A 97 11.65 20.02 5.90
CA GLU A 97 12.51 18.86 5.69
C GLU A 97 11.90 17.65 6.39
N TYR A 98 11.82 16.54 5.67
CA TYR A 98 11.29 15.28 6.17
C TYR A 98 12.33 14.17 6.05
N ASP A 99 12.27 13.21 6.97
CA ASP A 99 13.05 11.97 6.97
C ASP A 99 12.10 10.76 6.94
N LEU A 100 12.39 9.85 6.02
CA LEU A 100 11.78 8.53 5.97
C LEU A 100 12.91 7.50 5.92
N PHE A 101 13.28 6.97 7.09
CA PHE A 101 14.39 5.99 7.22
C PHE A 101 15.70 6.46 6.57
N GLY A 102 16.09 7.71 6.80
CA GLY A 102 17.30 8.30 6.23
C GLY A 102 17.16 8.83 4.80
N PHE A 103 16.02 8.60 4.14
CA PHE A 103 15.66 9.33 2.93
C PHE A 103 15.19 10.73 3.31
N ARG A 104 16.11 11.69 3.23
CA ARG A 104 15.84 13.10 3.55
C ARG A 104 15.45 13.90 2.33
N TRP A 105 14.29 14.53 2.38
CA TRP A 105 13.77 15.31 1.28
C TRP A 105 13.11 16.60 1.77
N GLY A 106 13.14 17.60 0.90
CA GLY A 106 12.54 18.91 1.14
C GLY A 106 11.23 19.07 0.40
N TYR A 107 10.31 19.83 1.02
CA TYR A 107 9.05 20.26 0.44
C TYR A 107 8.86 21.76 0.69
N ARG A 108 8.33 22.50 -0.29
CA ARG A 108 7.82 23.85 -0.08
C ARG A 108 6.68 24.18 -1.03
N ASP A 109 5.74 24.98 -0.55
CA ASP A 109 4.76 25.63 -1.40
C ASP A 109 5.41 26.87 -2.04
N VAL A 110 5.25 27.02 -3.36
CA VAL A 110 5.71 28.20 -4.12
C VAL A 110 4.53 29.07 -4.53
N SER A 111 3.35 28.47 -4.69
CA SER A 111 2.07 29.16 -4.84
C SER A 111 0.93 28.23 -4.37
N ALA A 112 -0.32 28.66 -4.48
CA ALA A 112 -1.48 27.84 -4.12
C ALA A 112 -1.47 26.47 -4.82
N ALA A 113 -1.07 26.41 -6.09
CA ALA A 113 -0.99 25.17 -6.87
C ALA A 113 0.46 24.68 -7.12
N GLY A 114 1.45 25.55 -6.93
CA GLY A 114 2.84 25.27 -7.26
C GLY A 114 3.62 24.76 -6.06
N ILE A 115 4.27 23.61 -6.22
CA ILE A 115 5.09 22.97 -5.20
C ILE A 115 6.49 22.67 -5.75
N GLU A 116 7.48 22.68 -4.86
CA GLU A 116 8.83 22.24 -5.18
C GLU A 116 9.31 21.18 -4.20
N LEU A 117 10.04 20.22 -4.74
CA LEU A 117 10.65 19.12 -4.01
C LEU A 117 12.16 19.20 -4.11
N ARG A 118 12.85 18.80 -3.04
CA ARG A 118 14.31 18.61 -3.03
C ARG A 118 14.62 17.19 -2.58
N LEU A 119 14.90 16.31 -3.53
CA LEU A 119 15.32 14.94 -3.23
C LEU A 119 16.74 14.88 -2.64
N PRO A 120 17.13 13.76 -1.99
CA PRO A 120 18.50 13.59 -1.49
C PRO A 120 19.56 13.90 -2.55
N GLY A 121 20.47 14.82 -2.23
CA GLY A 121 21.58 15.19 -3.11
C GLY A 121 21.19 15.96 -4.38
N ARG A 122 19.94 16.45 -4.49
CA ARG A 122 19.46 17.26 -5.62
C ARG A 122 19.13 18.68 -5.16
N ASP A 123 19.04 19.59 -6.13
CA ASP A 123 18.47 20.93 -5.93
C ASP A 123 16.94 20.90 -5.96
N TRP A 124 16.32 22.00 -5.52
CA TRP A 124 14.87 22.20 -5.60
C TRP A 124 14.39 22.14 -7.06
N ALA A 125 13.33 21.37 -7.31
CA ALA A 125 12.71 21.24 -8.61
C ALA A 125 11.18 21.28 -8.49
N PRO A 126 10.46 21.86 -9.47
CA PRO A 126 9.00 21.91 -9.46
C PRO A 126 8.41 20.50 -9.63
N ALA A 127 7.40 20.20 -8.81
CA ALA A 127 6.54 19.04 -8.98
C ALA A 127 5.21 19.51 -9.58
N ASN A 128 5.08 19.43 -10.90
CA ASN A 128 3.86 19.84 -11.60
C ASN A 128 2.78 18.76 -11.45
N LEU A 129 2.01 18.83 -10.36
CA LEU A 129 0.93 17.90 -10.07
C LEU A 129 -0.42 18.59 -10.17
N GLU A 130 -1.41 17.87 -10.69
CA GLU A 130 -2.80 18.29 -10.59
C GLU A 130 -3.24 18.29 -9.12
N GLU A 131 -3.93 19.35 -8.70
CA GLU A 131 -4.45 19.50 -7.35
C GLU A 131 -5.46 18.39 -7.04
N ALA A 132 -5.35 17.82 -5.84
CA ALA A 132 -6.28 16.79 -5.38
C ALA A 132 -7.66 17.40 -5.08
N GLU A 133 -8.72 16.60 -5.21
CA GLU A 133 -10.09 16.98 -4.81
C GLU A 133 -10.59 16.03 -3.70
N PRO A 134 -10.78 16.50 -2.46
CA PRO A 134 -10.54 17.88 -1.99
C PRO A 134 -9.04 18.21 -1.87
N PRO A 135 -8.67 19.51 -1.85
CA PRO A 135 -7.28 19.93 -1.72
C PRO A 135 -6.61 19.37 -0.46
N LEU A 136 -5.42 18.78 -0.64
CA LEU A 136 -4.57 18.35 0.45
C LEU A 136 -3.77 19.53 1.02
N ALA A 137 -3.42 19.46 2.30
CA ALA A 137 -2.63 20.51 2.96
C ALA A 137 -1.51 19.92 3.82
N GLY A 138 -0.49 20.74 4.07
CA GLY A 138 0.62 20.44 4.97
C GLY A 138 1.29 19.10 4.67
N ARG A 139 1.40 18.25 5.70
CA ARG A 139 2.07 16.95 5.60
C ARG A 139 1.47 16.03 4.54
N GLU A 140 0.15 15.99 4.42
CA GLU A 140 -0.51 15.10 3.46
C GLU A 140 -0.26 15.55 2.02
N ARG A 141 -0.24 16.87 1.78
CA ARG A 141 0.15 17.43 0.48
C ARG A 141 1.60 17.11 0.15
N ALA A 142 2.49 17.19 1.14
CA ALA A 142 3.90 16.86 0.95
C ALA A 142 4.08 15.37 0.59
N ILE A 143 3.39 14.45 1.27
CA ILE A 143 3.45 13.01 0.95
C ILE A 143 2.92 12.74 -0.45
N ASP A 144 1.74 13.26 -0.79
CA ASP A 144 1.15 13.12 -2.13
C ASP A 144 2.11 13.63 -3.21
N ALA A 145 2.71 14.80 -2.96
CA ALA A 145 3.70 15.39 -3.84
C ALA A 145 4.88 14.46 -4.11
N LEU A 146 5.48 13.90 -3.05
CA LEU A 146 6.60 12.98 -3.19
C LEU A 146 6.20 11.74 -4.00
N LEU A 147 5.10 11.08 -3.62
CA LEU A 147 4.73 9.79 -4.20
C LEU A 147 4.28 9.91 -5.67
N ARG A 148 3.59 10.99 -6.03
CA ARG A 148 3.15 11.22 -7.42
C ARG A 148 4.26 11.77 -8.32
N ALA A 149 5.12 12.65 -7.81
CA ALA A 149 6.21 13.20 -8.61
C ALA A 149 7.39 12.22 -8.76
N HIS A 150 7.55 11.30 -7.80
CA HIS A 150 8.63 10.32 -7.77
C HIS A 150 8.12 8.90 -7.47
N PRO A 151 7.41 8.25 -8.42
CA PRO A 151 6.92 6.88 -8.25
C PRO A 151 8.02 5.86 -7.95
N GLU A 152 9.28 6.14 -8.33
CA GLU A 152 10.44 5.32 -8.00
C GLU A 152 10.66 5.14 -6.48
N VAL A 153 10.11 6.03 -5.65
CA VAL A 153 10.13 5.91 -4.19
C VAL A 153 9.49 4.60 -3.72
N ALA A 154 8.49 4.09 -4.45
CA ALA A 154 7.88 2.80 -4.15
C ALA A 154 8.90 1.65 -4.22
N LEU A 155 9.83 1.70 -5.18
CA LEU A 155 10.88 0.70 -5.33
C LEU A 155 11.95 0.82 -4.25
N ILE A 156 12.26 2.05 -3.81
CA ILE A 156 13.24 2.32 -2.77
C ILE A 156 12.82 1.69 -1.43
N PHE A 157 11.52 1.72 -1.12
CA PHE A 157 10.98 1.23 0.15
C PHE A 157 10.23 -0.10 0.07
N ALA A 158 10.33 -0.82 -1.05
CA ALA A 158 9.54 -2.04 -1.25
C ALA A 158 9.80 -3.08 -0.14
N GLU A 159 11.06 -3.26 0.24
CA GLU A 159 11.44 -4.20 1.30
C GLU A 159 10.95 -3.74 2.68
N GLU A 160 11.08 -2.46 3.02
CA GLU A 160 10.62 -1.90 4.28
C GLU A 160 9.09 -1.92 4.43
N VAL A 161 8.38 -1.62 3.33
CA VAL A 161 6.92 -1.70 3.25
C VAL A 161 6.47 -3.15 3.46
N HIS A 162 7.10 -4.11 2.77
CA HIS A 162 6.78 -5.52 2.96
C HIS A 162 7.06 -5.99 4.39
N ALA A 163 8.23 -5.66 4.93
CA ALA A 163 8.60 -6.01 6.30
C ALA A 163 7.66 -5.36 7.33
N TRP A 164 7.14 -4.17 7.03
CA TRP A 164 6.14 -3.50 7.85
C TRP A 164 4.76 -4.18 7.74
N ALA A 165 4.32 -4.54 6.54
CA ALA A 165 3.07 -5.27 6.31
C ALA A 165 3.08 -6.63 7.03
N VAL A 166 4.20 -7.36 6.99
CA VAL A 166 4.40 -8.60 7.76
C VAL A 166 4.30 -8.35 9.28
N ARG A 167 4.85 -7.24 9.77
CA ARG A 167 4.73 -6.86 11.19
C ARG A 167 3.30 -6.53 11.58
N LEU A 168 2.53 -5.86 10.73
CA LEU A 168 1.10 -5.64 10.95
C LEU A 168 0.32 -6.95 10.95
N ALA A 169 0.60 -7.83 9.99
CA ALA A 169 -0.02 -9.14 9.86
C ALA A 169 0.33 -10.10 11.01
N ALA A 170 1.41 -9.83 11.77
CA ALA A 170 1.73 -10.61 12.97
C ALA A 170 0.63 -10.52 14.05
N GLY A 171 -0.16 -9.45 14.06
CA GLY A 171 -1.33 -9.28 14.92
C GLY A 171 -2.63 -9.88 14.36
N ALA A 172 -2.58 -10.52 13.18
CA ALA A 172 -3.78 -11.03 12.53
C ALA A 172 -4.46 -12.14 13.34
N ARG A 173 -5.79 -12.16 13.29
CA ARG A 173 -6.62 -13.20 13.91
C ARG A 173 -7.25 -14.04 12.82
N VAL A 174 -7.11 -15.36 12.96
CA VAL A 174 -7.69 -16.33 12.03
C VAL A 174 -8.79 -17.09 12.74
N ARG A 175 -9.96 -17.21 12.10
CA ARG A 175 -11.08 -18.00 12.59
C ARG A 175 -11.63 -18.87 11.46
N PRO A 176 -12.17 -20.07 11.73
CA PRO A 176 -12.93 -20.82 10.73
C PRO A 176 -14.09 -19.98 10.19
N ALA A 177 -14.39 -20.10 8.90
CA ALA A 177 -15.64 -19.59 8.35
C ALA A 177 -16.77 -20.54 8.76
N LEU A 178 -17.84 -19.98 9.32
CA LEU A 178 -19.07 -20.70 9.69
C LEU A 178 -20.15 -20.44 8.65
#